data_AF-A0A352MWU0-F1
#
_entry.id   AF-A0A352MWU0-F1
#
_cell.length_a   1.000
_cell.length_b   1.000
_cell.length_c   1.000
_cell.angle_alpha   90.00
_cell.angle_beta   90.00
_cell.angle_gamma   90.00
#
_symmetry.space_group_name_H-M   'P 1'
#
loop_
_entity.id
_entity.type
_entity.pdbx_description
1 polymer ?
#
loop_
_entity_poly.entity_id
_entity_poly.type
_entity_poly.pdbx_seq_one_letter_code
_entity_poly.pdbx_strand_id
1 'polypeptide(L)'
;MVEEDGIRFNLFVQSFSQLNEKYGDNTAQNILDNCYVWNYLKTSNEVTAEKISKKIGTYTTSSWSESNSSSGGAVNKSKSMNLTQRALLTTDEILRIERPYLLVMCSGLSPAMTNSPDLSKWYFNSILGLGNKSWNTKVREYRENHRFIRRITPLKLWDIAEKTKMAKKTLQEEKLQDEKDKRMKEVNIEGKL
;
A
#
# COMPACT_ATOMS: atom_id res chain seq x y z
N MET A 1 12.24 15.71 0.14
CA MET A 1 11.78 14.71 1.12
C MET A 1 13.05 13.97 1.55
N VAL A 2 13.51 14.22 2.77
CA VAL A 2 14.80 13.72 3.25
C VAL A 2 14.55 12.33 3.83
N GLU A 3 14.91 11.28 3.07
CA GLU A 3 14.96 9.91 3.59
C GLU A 3 16.28 9.75 4.37
N GLU A 4 16.32 10.21 5.62
CA GLU A 4 17.56 10.29 6.42
C GLU A 4 18.23 8.92 6.66
N ASP A 5 17.50 7.81 6.52
CA ASP A 5 18.01 6.45 6.79
C ASP A 5 18.10 5.54 5.54
N GLY A 6 17.72 6.01 4.34
CA GLY A 6 17.81 5.23 3.09
C GLY A 6 16.98 3.93 3.05
N ILE A 7 16.00 3.77 3.93
CA ILE A 7 15.17 2.55 4.03
C ILE A 7 14.11 2.56 2.92
N ARG A 8 14.05 1.48 2.13
CA ARG A 8 13.06 1.29 1.06
C ARG A 8 12.14 0.12 1.35
N PHE A 9 10.83 0.37 1.36
CA PHE A 9 9.82 -0.66 1.51
C PHE A 9 9.15 -0.96 0.17
N ASN A 10 9.04 -2.24 -0.18
CA ASN A 10 8.29 -2.71 -1.33
C ASN A 10 7.13 -3.58 -0.85
N LEU A 11 5.91 -3.11 -1.06
CA LEU A 11 4.68 -3.81 -0.67
C LEU A 11 4.11 -4.54 -1.87
N PHE A 12 3.83 -5.84 -1.70
CA PHE A 12 3.21 -6.68 -2.72
C PHE A 12 1.84 -7.12 -2.21
N VAL A 13 0.80 -6.61 -2.85
CA VAL A 13 -0.60 -6.84 -2.46
C VAL A 13 -1.39 -7.28 -3.70
N GLN A 14 -2.23 -8.30 -3.54
CA GLN A 14 -3.08 -8.81 -4.64
C GLN A 14 -4.42 -8.05 -4.74
N SER A 15 -4.98 -7.64 -3.59
CA SER A 15 -6.24 -6.92 -3.50
C SER A 15 -6.23 -5.94 -2.33
N PHE A 16 -6.79 -4.73 -2.50
CA PHE A 16 -6.92 -3.78 -1.40
C PHE A 16 -7.81 -4.30 -0.27
N SER A 17 -8.74 -5.22 -0.56
CA SER A 17 -9.60 -5.82 0.47
C SER A 17 -8.78 -6.58 1.53
N GLN A 18 -7.72 -7.28 1.13
CA GLN A 18 -6.84 -8.00 2.06
C GLN A 18 -6.07 -7.03 2.98
N LEU A 19 -5.73 -5.85 2.46
CA LEU A 19 -5.06 -4.81 3.24
C LEU A 19 -6.03 -4.19 4.24
N ASN A 20 -7.25 -3.88 3.80
CA ASN A 20 -8.30 -3.32 4.65
C ASN A 20 -8.72 -4.29 5.76
N GLU A 21 -8.82 -5.59 5.46
CA GLU A 21 -9.17 -6.62 6.46
C GLU A 21 -8.14 -6.70 7.60
N LYS A 22 -6.84 -6.59 7.28
CA LYS A 22 -5.77 -6.70 8.29
C LYS A 22 -5.52 -5.43 9.08
N TYR A 23 -5.63 -4.26 8.45
CA TYR A 23 -5.21 -2.99 9.05
C TYR A 23 -6.37 -2.03 9.36
N GLY A 24 -7.58 -2.33 8.89
CA GLY A 24 -8.72 -1.42 8.91
C GLY A 24 -8.63 -0.38 7.78
N ASP A 25 -9.77 0.16 7.38
CA ASP A 25 -9.86 1.04 6.20
C ASP A 25 -8.98 2.30 6.32
N ASN A 26 -8.96 2.94 7.49
CA ASN A 26 -8.18 4.17 7.70
C ASN A 26 -6.67 3.91 7.63
N THR A 27 -6.19 2.87 8.32
CA THR A 27 -4.76 2.54 8.34
C THR A 27 -4.29 2.02 6.99
N ALA A 28 -5.12 1.22 6.30
CA ALA A 28 -4.81 0.72 4.97
C ALA A 28 -4.66 1.86 3.95
N GLN A 29 -5.55 2.86 4.00
CA GLN A 29 -5.42 4.06 3.17
C GLN A 29 -4.14 4.84 3.51
N ASN A 30 -3.84 5.06 4.79
CA ASN A 30 -2.59 5.73 5.19
C ASN A 30 -1.33 5.00 4.67
N ILE A 31 -1.33 3.66 4.67
CA ILE A 31 -0.21 2.87 4.12
C ILE A 31 -0.10 3.08 2.61
N LEU A 32 -1.23 3.05 1.90
CA LEU A 32 -1.26 3.27 0.44
C LEU A 32 -0.84 4.69 0.07
N ASP A 33 -1.27 5.70 0.82
CA ASP A 33 -0.95 7.11 0.57
C ASP A 33 0.53 7.42 0.78
N ASN A 34 1.20 6.71 1.69
CA ASN A 34 2.65 6.79 1.87
C ASN A 34 3.46 6.13 0.73
N CYS A 35 2.82 5.32 -0.13
CA CYS A 35 3.52 4.68 -1.24
C CYS A 35 3.77 5.69 -2.39
N TYR A 36 5.03 6.03 -2.63
CA TYR A 36 5.43 6.95 -3.70
C TYR A 36 5.27 6.35 -5.11
N VAL A 37 5.65 5.07 -5.29
CA VAL A 37 5.58 4.36 -6.58
C VAL A 37 4.54 3.25 -6.51
N TRP A 38 3.67 3.20 -7.51
CA TRP A 38 2.65 2.19 -7.67
C TRP A 38 2.87 1.43 -8.97
N ASN A 39 3.09 0.12 -8.85
CA ASN A 39 3.23 -0.78 -9.99
C ASN A 39 1.98 -1.65 -10.08
N TYR A 40 1.14 -1.38 -11.07
CA TYR A 40 -0.08 -2.13 -11.33
C TYR A 40 0.15 -3.15 -12.45
N LEU A 41 -0.05 -4.44 -12.14
CA LEU A 41 0.09 -5.53 -13.10
C LEU A 41 -1.27 -5.94 -13.67
N LYS A 42 -2.13 -6.52 -12.81
CA LYS A 42 -3.48 -6.95 -13.14
C LYS A 42 -4.27 -7.10 -11.85
N THR A 43 -5.56 -6.77 -11.89
CA THR A 43 -6.51 -7.09 -10.82
C THR A 43 -7.76 -7.68 -11.43
N SER A 44 -8.46 -8.53 -10.67
CA SER A 44 -9.80 -9.01 -11.01
C SER A 44 -10.90 -8.24 -10.28
N ASN A 45 -10.54 -7.33 -9.36
CA ASN A 45 -11.49 -6.60 -8.51
C ASN A 45 -11.77 -5.21 -9.08
N GLU A 46 -13.02 -4.94 -9.44
CA GLU A 46 -13.48 -3.66 -9.97
C GLU A 46 -13.21 -2.49 -9.02
N VAL A 47 -13.38 -2.69 -7.70
CA VAL A 47 -13.10 -1.65 -6.68
C VAL A 47 -11.62 -1.22 -6.72
N THR A 48 -10.73 -2.17 -6.99
CA THR A 48 -9.29 -1.88 -7.15
C THR A 48 -9.04 -1.11 -8.43
N ALA A 49 -9.66 -1.52 -9.55
CA ALA A 49 -9.53 -0.84 -10.84
C ALA A 49 -10.07 0.60 -10.80
N GLU A 50 -11.19 0.84 -10.12
CA GLU A 50 -11.74 2.19 -9.90
C GLU A 50 -10.79 3.11 -9.15
N LYS A 51 -10.20 2.63 -8.04
CA LYS A 51 -9.21 3.40 -7.28
C LYS A 51 -8.01 3.77 -8.15
N ILE A 52 -7.55 2.84 -8.99
CA ILE A 52 -6.45 3.07 -9.92
C ILE A 52 -6.86 4.09 -10.99
N SER A 53 -8.04 3.95 -11.62
CA SER A 53 -8.56 4.92 -12.61
C SER A 53 -8.63 6.34 -12.03
N LYS A 54 -9.17 6.50 -10.82
CA LYS A 54 -9.24 7.78 -10.12
C LYS A 54 -7.85 8.36 -9.81
N LYS A 55 -6.87 7.50 -9.49
CA LYS A 55 -5.49 7.92 -9.18
C LYS A 55 -4.72 8.41 -10.42
N ILE A 56 -4.92 7.76 -11.57
CA ILE A 56 -4.32 8.14 -12.86
C ILE A 56 -4.90 9.50 -13.33
N GLY A 57 -6.19 9.71 -13.10
CA GLY A 57 -6.87 10.97 -13.37
C GLY A 57 -7.56 11.03 -14.74
N THR A 58 -7.90 12.26 -15.13
CA THR A 58 -8.68 12.59 -16.33
C THR A 58 -7.89 13.55 -17.21
N TYR A 59 -8.24 13.60 -18.48
CA TYR A 59 -7.72 14.55 -19.46
C TYR A 59 -8.86 15.17 -20.25
N THR A 60 -8.59 16.34 -20.83
CA THR A 60 -9.58 17.06 -21.64
C THR A 60 -9.47 16.61 -23.09
N THR A 61 -10.61 16.20 -23.67
CA THR A 61 -10.75 15.84 -25.08
C THR A 61 -11.62 16.85 -25.80
N SER A 62 -11.27 17.19 -27.04
CA SER A 62 -12.14 17.97 -27.93
C SER A 62 -13.03 17.03 -28.74
N SER A 63 -14.34 17.13 -28.57
CA SER A 63 -15.34 16.46 -29.39
C SER A 63 -15.80 17.40 -30.50
N TRP A 64 -15.74 16.94 -31.74
CA TRP A 64 -16.17 17.68 -32.92
C TRP A 64 -17.50 17.10 -33.41
N SER A 65 -18.49 17.96 -33.58
CA SER A 65 -19.78 17.59 -34.17
C SER A 65 -19.95 18.34 -35.48
N GLU A 66 -20.16 17.60 -36.57
CA GLU A 66 -20.52 18.16 -37.86
C GLU A 66 -21.99 17.85 -38.13
N SER A 67 -22.77 18.90 -38.37
CA SER A 67 -24.17 18.78 -38.76
C SER A 67 -24.35 19.37 -40.15
N ASN A 68 -25.00 18.60 -41.02
CA ASN A 68 -25.37 19.03 -42.36
C ASN A 68 -26.88 19.17 -42.41
N SER A 69 -27.37 20.36 -42.75
CA SER A 69 -28.79 20.59 -43.02
C SER A 69 -28.99 20.96 -44.49
N SER A 70 -29.95 20.29 -45.12
CA SER A 70 -30.33 20.53 -46.52
C SER A 70 -31.84 20.71 -46.59
N SER A 71 -32.26 21.90 -47.02
CA SER A 71 -33.66 22.26 -47.24
C SER A 71 -33.85 22.58 -48.73
N GLY A 72 -33.71 21.57 -49.58
CA GLY A 72 -33.95 21.67 -51.03
C GLY A 72 -32.99 22.61 -51.80
N GLY A 73 -31.88 23.03 -51.20
CA GLY A 73 -30.90 23.96 -51.77
C GLY A 73 -29.48 23.70 -51.25
N ALA A 74 -28.61 24.72 -51.25
CA ALA A 74 -27.21 24.60 -50.82
C ALA A 74 -27.10 23.98 -49.40
N VAL A 75 -26.21 22.99 -49.25
CA VAL A 75 -26.01 22.28 -47.98
C VAL A 75 -25.29 23.18 -46.99
N ASN A 76 -25.96 23.55 -45.91
CA ASN A 76 -25.33 24.26 -44.80
C ASN A 76 -24.56 23.24 -43.95
N LYS A 77 -23.25 23.45 -43.83
CA LYS A 77 -22.36 22.64 -43.00
C LYS A 77 -22.01 23.43 -41.76
N SER A 78 -22.54 23.02 -40.62
CA SER A 78 -22.22 23.58 -39.32
C SER A 78 -21.23 22.67 -38.61
N LYS A 79 -20.19 23.25 -38.02
CA LYS A 79 -19.20 22.51 -37.24
C LYS A 79 -19.09 23.12 -35.86
N SER A 80 -19.20 22.31 -34.82
CA SER A 80 -19.08 22.74 -33.43
C SER A 80 -18.03 21.92 -32.69
N MET A 81 -17.24 22.60 -31.87
CA MET A 81 -16.23 22.00 -31.00
C MET A 81 -16.64 22.13 -29.55
N ASN A 82 -16.66 21.01 -28.83
CA ASN A 82 -16.92 20.97 -27.40
C ASN A 82 -15.72 20.36 -26.68
N LEU A 83 -15.35 20.92 -25.53
CA LEU A 83 -14.36 20.32 -24.64
C LEU A 83 -15.07 19.44 -23.63
N THR A 84 -14.63 18.19 -23.48
CA THR A 84 -15.21 17.21 -22.56
C THR A 84 -14.12 16.51 -21.78
N GLN A 85 -14.35 16.30 -20.48
CA GLN A 85 -13.44 15.57 -19.62
C GLN A 85 -13.60 14.05 -19.83
N ARG A 86 -12.49 13.33 -20.00
CA ARG A 86 -12.44 11.87 -20.12
C ARG A 86 -11.42 11.29 -19.16
N ALA A 87 -11.71 10.13 -18.56
CA ALA A 87 -10.71 9.39 -17.77
C ALA A 87 -9.54 8.95 -18.65
N LEU A 88 -8.30 9.04 -18.16
CA LEU A 88 -7.12 8.62 -18.94
C LEU A 88 -7.20 7.14 -19.30
N LEU A 89 -7.54 6.32 -18.30
CA LEU A 89 -7.93 4.92 -18.48
C LEU A 89 -9.22 4.66 -17.70
N THR A 90 -10.22 4.15 -18.39
CA THR A 90 -11.47 3.66 -17.80
C THR A 90 -11.21 2.39 -17.00
N THR A 91 -12.09 2.08 -16.06
CA THR A 91 -12.03 0.86 -15.23
C THR A 91 -11.92 -0.41 -16.07
N ASP A 92 -12.70 -0.47 -17.15
CA ASP A 92 -12.75 -1.57 -18.10
C ASP A 92 -11.45 -1.68 -18.94
N GLU A 93 -10.85 -0.56 -19.34
CA GLU A 93 -9.52 -0.55 -19.98
C GLU A 93 -8.42 -1.04 -19.03
N ILE A 94 -8.50 -0.68 -17.74
CA ILE A 94 -7.53 -1.13 -16.71
C ILE A 94 -7.64 -2.64 -16.48
N LEU A 95 -8.87 -3.18 -16.40
CA LEU A 95 -9.10 -4.62 -16.22
C LEU A 95 -8.62 -5.46 -17.41
N ARG A 96 -8.62 -4.86 -18.61
CA ARG A 96 -8.09 -5.47 -19.84
C ARG A 96 -6.57 -5.40 -19.98
N ILE A 97 -5.83 -4.80 -19.04
CA ILE A 97 -4.38 -4.83 -19.07
C ILE A 97 -3.90 -6.28 -18.89
N GLU A 98 -3.09 -6.74 -19.84
CA GLU A 98 -2.51 -8.07 -19.82
C GLU A 98 -0.99 -8.01 -19.92
N ARG A 99 -0.34 -9.08 -19.44
CA ARG A 99 1.10 -9.23 -19.59
C ARG A 99 1.45 -9.21 -21.09
N PRO A 100 2.55 -8.56 -21.47
CA PRO A 100 3.66 -8.12 -20.61
C PRO A 100 3.56 -6.66 -20.16
N TYR A 101 2.43 -5.98 -20.38
CA TYR A 101 2.28 -4.58 -20.03
C TYR A 101 1.98 -4.41 -18.54
N LEU A 102 2.47 -3.33 -17.96
CA LEU A 102 2.17 -2.90 -16.60
C LEU A 102 2.11 -1.38 -16.53
N LEU A 103 1.30 -0.88 -15.62
CA LEU A 103 1.14 0.54 -15.40
C LEU A 103 1.98 0.98 -14.19
N VAL A 104 2.87 1.95 -14.42
CA VAL A 104 3.67 2.60 -13.39
C VAL A 104 3.07 3.97 -13.11
N MET A 105 2.77 4.25 -11.85
CA MET A 105 2.31 5.56 -11.40
C MET A 105 3.27 6.05 -10.31
N CYS A 106 3.91 7.19 -10.54
CA CYS A 106 4.76 7.85 -9.55
C CYS A 106 4.06 9.12 -9.07
N SER A 107 4.10 9.38 -7.76
CA SER A 107 3.49 10.59 -7.21
C SER A 107 4.15 11.85 -7.79
N GLY A 108 3.34 12.74 -8.35
CA GLY A 108 3.80 13.99 -8.98
C GLY A 108 4.27 13.87 -10.44
N LEU A 109 4.22 12.68 -11.04
CA LEU A 109 4.58 12.47 -12.45
C LEU A 109 3.42 11.88 -13.24
N SER A 110 3.47 12.04 -14.56
CA SER A 110 2.51 11.38 -15.45
C SER A 110 2.70 9.86 -15.40
N PRO A 111 1.60 9.09 -15.38
CA PRO A 111 1.65 7.63 -15.39
C PRO A 111 2.21 7.12 -16.72
N ALA A 112 2.90 5.98 -16.67
CA ALA A 112 3.53 5.37 -17.84
C ALA A 112 3.18 3.89 -17.96
N MET A 113 2.87 3.46 -19.17
CA MET A 113 2.77 2.03 -19.49
C MET A 113 4.17 1.50 -19.80
N THR A 114 4.58 0.44 -19.11
CA THR A 114 5.89 -0.20 -19.29
C THR A 114 5.73 -1.69 -19.58
N ASN A 115 6.81 -2.34 -19.98
CA ASN A 115 6.85 -3.75 -20.33
C ASN A 115 7.65 -4.52 -19.28
N SER A 116 7.00 -5.48 -18.60
CA SER A 116 7.66 -6.51 -17.82
C SER A 116 7.58 -7.84 -18.59
N PRO A 117 8.69 -8.24 -19.26
CA PRO A 117 8.75 -9.52 -19.92
C PRO A 117 8.72 -10.66 -18.88
N ASP A 118 8.40 -11.86 -19.34
CA ASP A 118 8.42 -13.06 -18.48
C ASP A 118 9.78 -13.24 -17.79
N LEU A 119 9.76 -13.77 -16.56
CA LEU A 119 10.92 -14.02 -15.71
C LEU A 119 12.04 -14.77 -16.43
N SER A 120 11.70 -15.68 -17.35
CA SER A 120 12.65 -16.43 -18.17
C SER A 120 13.57 -15.53 -19.00
N LYS A 121 13.11 -14.34 -19.39
CA LYS A 121 13.85 -13.35 -20.19
C LYS A 121 14.66 -12.38 -19.33
N TRP A 122 14.46 -12.38 -18.01
CA TRP A 122 15.20 -11.49 -17.11
C TRP A 122 16.59 -12.06 -16.81
N TYR A 123 17.55 -11.16 -16.60
CA TYR A 123 18.90 -11.51 -16.12
C TYR A 123 18.85 -12.29 -14.79
N PHE A 124 17.79 -12.12 -14.00
CA PHE A 124 17.51 -12.91 -12.81
C PHE A 124 17.46 -14.42 -13.06
N ASN A 125 17.05 -14.86 -14.25
CA ASN A 125 17.04 -16.27 -14.61
C ASN A 125 18.47 -16.84 -14.54
N SER A 126 19.45 -16.10 -15.07
CA SER A 126 20.88 -16.45 -15.01
C SER A 126 21.42 -16.42 -13.57
N ILE A 127 21.12 -15.37 -12.81
CA ILE A 127 21.57 -15.25 -11.40
C ILE A 127 21.03 -16.41 -10.55
N LEU A 128 19.75 -16.74 -10.72
CA LEU A 128 19.08 -17.78 -9.95
C LEU A 128 19.36 -19.19 -10.50
N GLY A 129 20.19 -19.35 -11.53
CA GLY A 129 20.48 -20.64 -12.15
C GLY A 129 19.24 -21.34 -12.69
N LEU A 130 18.25 -20.56 -13.11
CA LEU A 130 16.98 -21.02 -13.66
C LEU A 130 17.10 -21.15 -15.20
N GLY A 131 16.26 -22.00 -15.78
CA GLY A 131 16.25 -22.35 -17.20
C GLY A 131 14.89 -22.89 -17.59
N ASN A 132 14.85 -24.11 -18.13
CA ASN A 132 13.61 -24.75 -18.54
C ASN A 132 12.68 -25.07 -17.35
N LYS A 133 11.37 -25.21 -17.60
CA LYS A 133 10.35 -25.48 -16.57
C LYS A 133 10.71 -26.68 -15.68
N SER A 134 11.11 -27.80 -16.28
CA SER A 134 11.50 -29.02 -15.54
C SER A 134 12.74 -28.82 -14.68
N TRP A 135 13.70 -28.03 -15.16
CA TRP A 135 14.89 -27.66 -14.39
C TRP A 135 14.53 -26.77 -13.21
N ASN A 136 13.67 -25.77 -13.42
CA ASN A 136 13.22 -24.85 -12.37
C ASN A 136 12.48 -25.57 -11.25
N THR A 137 11.72 -26.62 -11.57
CA THR A 137 11.08 -27.48 -10.56
C THR A 137 12.12 -28.19 -9.70
N LYS A 138 13.13 -28.83 -10.31
CA LYS A 138 14.21 -29.53 -9.57
C LYS A 138 15.01 -28.57 -8.70
N VAL A 139 15.35 -27.39 -9.22
CA VAL A 139 16.07 -26.35 -8.47
C VAL A 139 15.24 -25.87 -7.27
N ARG A 140 13.94 -25.70 -7.42
CA ARG A 140 13.04 -25.33 -6.32
C ARG A 140 12.96 -26.41 -5.26
N GLU A 141 12.81 -27.67 -5.67
CA GLU A 141 12.78 -28.82 -4.76
C GLU A 141 14.08 -28.94 -3.96
N TYR A 142 15.23 -28.88 -4.64
CA TYR A 142 16.54 -28.86 -3.99
C TYR A 142 16.63 -27.71 -2.98
N ARG A 143 16.26 -26.49 -3.36
CA ARG A 143 16.31 -25.31 -2.47
C ARG A 143 15.37 -25.40 -1.28
N GLU A 144 14.16 -25.95 -1.47
CA GLU A 144 13.18 -26.11 -0.39
C GLU A 144 13.66 -27.16 0.61
N ASN A 145 14.22 -28.28 0.13
CA ASN A 145 14.82 -29.30 1.00
C ASN A 145 16.02 -28.78 1.80
N HIS A 146 16.79 -27.85 1.24
CA HIS A 146 17.92 -27.20 1.92
C HIS A 146 17.50 -25.97 2.74
N ARG A 147 16.22 -25.58 2.73
CA ARG A 147 15.75 -24.42 3.49
C ARG A 147 15.69 -24.80 4.97
N PHE A 148 16.58 -24.20 5.76
CA PHE A 148 16.51 -24.28 7.22
C PHE A 148 15.21 -23.61 7.72
N ILE A 149 14.39 -24.36 8.45
CA ILE A 149 13.18 -23.84 9.08
C ILE A 149 13.57 -22.86 10.18
N ARG A 150 13.41 -21.55 9.93
CA ARG A 150 13.64 -20.52 10.92
C ARG A 150 12.49 -20.53 11.93
N ARG A 151 12.79 -20.84 13.20
CA ARG A 151 11.84 -20.60 14.29
C ARG A 151 11.73 -19.10 14.51
N ILE A 152 10.57 -18.53 14.21
CA ILE A 152 10.29 -17.12 14.47
C ILE A 152 10.10 -16.99 15.98
N THR A 153 11.13 -16.52 16.67
CA THR A 153 10.95 -16.04 18.05
C THR A 153 10.17 -14.73 17.99
N PRO A 154 9.15 -14.53 18.85
CA PRO A 154 8.47 -13.24 18.93
C PRO A 154 9.51 -12.15 19.20
N LEU A 155 9.43 -11.07 18.43
CA LEU A 155 10.30 -9.91 18.62
C LEU A 155 10.16 -9.45 20.06
N LYS A 156 11.29 -9.35 20.77
CA LYS A 156 11.32 -8.79 22.11
C LYS A 156 11.08 -7.29 21.97
N LEU A 157 9.83 -6.86 22.04
CA LEU A 157 9.52 -5.44 22.11
C LEU A 157 10.13 -4.87 23.40
N TRP A 158 10.52 -3.61 23.36
CA TRP A 158 10.80 -2.88 24.58
C TRP A 158 9.48 -2.73 25.33
N ASP A 159 9.26 -3.53 26.38
CA ASP A 159 8.09 -3.47 27.27
C ASP A 159 8.10 -2.20 28.15
N ILE A 160 8.34 -1.04 27.54
CA ILE A 160 8.39 0.28 28.20
C ILE A 160 7.07 0.52 28.92
N ALA A 161 5.94 0.13 28.32
CA ALA A 161 4.64 0.28 28.93
C ALA A 161 4.51 -0.53 30.23
N GLU A 162 4.96 -1.79 30.24
CA GLU A 162 4.91 -2.64 31.44
C GLU A 162 5.88 -2.16 32.52
N LYS A 163 7.12 -1.81 32.13
CA LYS A 163 8.11 -1.23 33.05
C LYS A 163 7.60 0.06 33.70
N THR A 164 6.98 0.94 32.91
CA THR A 164 6.40 2.20 33.41
C THR A 164 5.24 1.94 34.36
N LYS A 165 4.42 0.92 34.07
CA LYS A 165 3.27 0.55 34.89
C LYS A 165 3.71 -0.03 36.25
N MET A 166 4.73 -0.88 36.25
CA MET A 166 5.34 -1.40 37.49
C MET A 166 5.95 -0.27 38.31
N ALA A 167 6.76 0.61 37.70
CA ALA A 167 7.37 1.74 38.40
C ALA A 167 6.33 2.66 39.05
N LYS A 168 5.23 2.98 38.36
CA LYS A 168 4.13 3.76 38.93
C LYS A 168 3.47 3.07 40.13
N LYS A 169 3.35 1.73 40.09
CA LYS A 169 2.73 0.93 41.15
C LYS A 169 3.59 0.93 42.42
N THR A 170 4.90 0.70 42.26
CA THR A 170 5.87 0.74 43.37
C THR A 170 5.90 2.11 44.03
N LEU A 171 5.88 3.18 43.23
CA LEU A 171 5.87 4.56 43.73
C LEU A 171 4.56 4.92 44.46
N GLN A 172 3.46 4.25 44.14
CA GLN A 172 2.17 4.40 44.82
C GLN A 172 2.12 3.61 46.14
N GLU A 173 2.74 2.43 46.18
CA GLU A 173 2.88 1.61 47.39
C GLU A 173 3.81 2.28 48.42
N GLU A 174 4.93 2.86 47.98
CA GLU A 174 5.84 3.63 48.84
C GLU A 174 5.14 4.86 49.45
N LYS A 175 4.38 5.62 48.64
CA LYS A 175 3.59 6.76 49.14
C LYS A 175 2.54 6.35 50.16
N LEU A 176 1.87 5.21 49.95
CA LEU A 176 0.87 4.69 50.87
C LEU A 176 1.53 4.24 52.19
N GLN A 177 2.73 3.67 52.12
CA GLN A 177 3.50 3.25 53.28
C GLN A 177 3.99 4.45 54.09
N ASP A 178 4.51 5.49 53.43
CA ASP A 178 4.91 6.74 54.06
C ASP A 178 3.72 7.46 54.74
N GLU A 179 2.52 7.43 54.13
CA GLU A 179 1.31 8.00 54.73
C GLU A 179 0.85 7.19 55.96
N LYS A 180 0.91 5.86 55.89
CA LYS A 180 0.62 4.98 57.04
C LYS A 180 1.61 5.21 58.19
N ASP A 181 2.90 5.34 57.88
CA ASP A 181 3.94 5.59 58.87
C ASP A 181 3.80 6.98 59.51
N LYS A 182 3.32 7.99 58.75
CA LYS A 182 2.96 9.30 59.30
C LYS A 182 1.72 9.23 60.20
N ARG A 183 0.65 8.55 59.79
CA ARG A 183 -0.56 8.37 60.61
C ARG A 183 -0.28 7.58 61.89
N MET A 184 0.56 6.55 61.83
CA MET A 184 0.99 5.78 63.02
C MET A 184 1.79 6.65 63.99
N LYS A 185 2.57 7.62 63.50
CA LYS A 185 3.29 8.58 64.35
C LYS A 185 2.33 9.61 64.97
N GLU A 186 1.32 10.07 64.25
CA GLU A 186 0.29 11.00 64.76
C GLU A 186 -0.58 10.37 65.86
N VAL A 187 -1.04 9.13 65.68
CA VAL A 187 -1.84 8.41 66.70
C VAL A 187 -1.03 8.14 67.98
N ASN A 188 0.29 7.93 67.86
CA ASN A 188 1.17 7.70 69.01
C ASN A 188 1.49 8.99 69.80
N ILE A 189 1.17 10.17 69.26
CA ILE A 189 1.29 11.46 69.93
C ILE A 189 0.00 11.79 70.71
N GLU A 190 -1.18 11.45 70.16
CA GLU A 190 -2.46 11.67 70.86
C GLU A 190 -2.69 10.73 72.06
N GLY A 191 -2.06 9.55 72.09
CA GLY A 191 -2.12 8.63 73.24
C GLY A 191 -1.21 8.98 74.43
N LYS A 192 -0.48 10.10 74.36
CA LYS A 192 0.48 10.58 75.39
C LYS A 192 0.11 11.91 76.05
N LEU A 193 -1.09 12.44 75.78
CA LEU A 193 -1.73 13.55 76.49
C LEU A 193 -2.77 13.00 77.47
#